data_AF-A0AAN8F5E7-F1
#
_entry.id   AF-A0AAN8F5E7-F1
#
_cell.length_a   1.000
_cell.length_b   1.000
_cell.length_c   1.000
_cell.angle_alpha   90.00
_cell.angle_beta   90.00
_cell.angle_gamma   90.00
#
_symmetry.space_group_name_H-M   'P 1'
#
loop_
_entity.id
_entity.type
_entity.pdbx_description
1 polymer ?
#
loop_
_entity_poly.entity_id
_entity_poly.type
_entity_poly.pdbx_seq_one_letter_code
_entity_poly.pdbx_strand_id
1 'polypeptide(L)' 'MFFYILCTLLLINSSITEAAARTYKCIDDFDVECSLKQRAGLCESTDQEIREFMKTSCSATCNFCQ' A
#
# COMPACT_ATOMS: atom_id res chain seq x y z
N MET A 1 -37.66 -2.87 -19.87
CA MET A 1 -36.33 -2.39 -20.32
C MET A 1 -35.59 -1.58 -19.25
N PHE A 2 -36.24 -0.65 -18.54
CA PHE A 2 -35.62 0.15 -17.46
C PHE A 2 -35.07 -0.66 -16.28
N PHE A 3 -35.74 -1.75 -15.88
CA PHE A 3 -35.29 -2.60 -14.78
C PHE A 3 -33.95 -3.31 -15.05
N TYR A 4 -33.63 -3.64 -16.30
CA TYR A 4 -32.36 -4.27 -16.66
C TYR A 4 -31.17 -3.32 -16.49
N ILE A 5 -31.36 -2.04 -16.82
CA ILE A 5 -30.32 -1.01 -16.72
C ILE A 5 -29.97 -0.73 -15.25
N LEU A 6 -30.97 -0.73 -14.37
CA LEU A 6 -30.77 -0.59 -12.92
C LEU A 6 -29.98 -1.77 -12.32
N CYS A 7 -30.28 -3.00 -12.74
CA CYS A 7 -29.53 -4.17 -12.31
C CYS A 7 -28.07 -4.15 -12.76
N THR A 8 -27.78 -3.74 -14.00
CA THR A 8 -26.40 -3.69 -14.49
C THR A 8 -25.58 -2.61 -13.79
N LEU A 9 -26.17 -1.45 -13.47
CA LEU A 9 -25.49 -0.38 -12.74
C LEU A 9 -25.15 -0.77 -11.29
N LEU A 10 -26.02 -1.53 -10.62
CA LEU A 10 -25.75 -2.05 -9.27
C LEU A 10 -24.60 -3.05 -9.24
N LEU A 11 -24.50 -3.94 -10.24
CA LEU A 11 -23.43 -4.93 -10.35
C LEU A 11 -22.06 -4.29 -10.66
N ILE A 12 -22.06 -3.19 -11.41
CA ILE A 12 -20.84 -2.40 -11.69
C ILE A 12 -20.39 -1.67 -10.41
N ASN A 13 -21.32 -1.10 -9.63
CA ASN A 13 -20.97 -0.43 -8.37
C ASN A 13 -20.34 -1.38 -7.33
N SER A 14 -20.82 -2.62 -7.22
CA SER A 14 -20.25 -3.62 -6.29
C SER A 14 -18.83 -4.04 -6.65
N SER A 15 -18.49 -4.12 -7.93
CA SER A 15 -17.16 -4.54 -8.38
C SER A 15 -16.12 -3.39 -8.32
N ILE A 16 -16.56 -2.14 -8.37
CA ILE A 16 -15.69 -0.96 -8.17
C ILE A 16 -15.27 -0.84 -6.68
N THR A 17 -16.13 -1.21 -5.74
CA THR A 17 -15.80 -1.19 -4.30
C THR A 17 -14.67 -2.17 -3.92
N GLU A 18 -14.53 -3.29 -4.61
CA GLU A 18 -13.50 -4.30 -4.29
C GLU A 18 -12.13 -3.95 -4.89
N ALA A 19 -12.08 -3.25 -6.03
CA ALA A 19 -10.83 -2.78 -6.63
C ALA A 19 -10.19 -1.61 -5.86
N ALA A 20 -11.00 -0.81 -5.16
CA ALA A 20 -10.52 0.26 -4.28
C ALA A 20 -10.10 -0.24 -2.89
N ALA A 21 -10.49 -1.47 -2.52
CA ALA A 21 -10.14 -2.10 -1.27
C ALA A 21 -8.92 -3.03 -1.40
N ARG A 22 -7.94 -2.67 -2.24
CA ARG A 22 -6.58 -3.18 -2.03
C ARG A 22 -6.12 -2.56 -0.71
N THR A 23 -6.45 -3.23 0.40
CA THR A 23 -5.80 -3.07 1.69
C THR A 23 -4.33 -3.29 1.44
N TYR A 24 -3.65 -2.20 1.12
CA TYR A 24 -2.24 -2.04 1.29
C TYR A 24 -2.00 -2.47 2.74
N LYS A 25 -1.50 -3.70 2.93
CA LYS A 25 -1.19 -4.17 4.26
C LYS A 25 0.15 -3.50 4.59
N CYS A 26 0.13 -2.61 5.57
CA CYS A 26 1.31 -1.94 6.09
C CYS A 26 2.18 -2.99 6.81
N ILE A 27 2.98 -3.73 6.04
CA ILE A 27 3.91 -4.73 6.55
C ILE A 27 5.27 -4.46 5.92
N ASP A 28 6.30 -4.78 6.68
CA ASP A 28 7.65 -4.87 6.16
C ASP A 28 7.89 -6.25 5.53
N ASP A 29 8.59 -6.28 4.40
CA ASP A 29 8.98 -7.53 3.74
C ASP A 29 10.15 -8.20 4.49
N PHE A 30 10.95 -7.41 5.23
CA PHE A 30 12.19 -7.84 5.88
C PHE A 30 12.37 -7.22 7.28
N ASP A 31 11.55 -7.61 8.26
CA ASP A 31 11.55 -7.02 9.63
C ASP A 31 12.93 -6.73 10.24
N VAL A 32 13.86 -7.69 10.17
CA VAL A 32 15.22 -7.54 10.73
C VAL A 32 16.05 -6.52 9.95
N GLU A 33 16.01 -6.59 8.62
CA GLU A 33 16.76 -5.69 7.75
C GLU A 33 16.19 -4.27 7.83
N CYS A 34 14.86 -4.13 7.85
CA CYS A 34 14.17 -2.87 8.03
C CYS A 34 14.52 -2.22 9.37
N SER A 35 14.53 -3.00 10.45
CA SER A 35 14.97 -2.51 11.77
C SER A 35 16.42 -2.02 11.77
N LEU A 36 17.34 -2.73 11.10
CA LEU A 36 18.74 -2.32 10.98
C LEU A 36 18.89 -1.03 10.17
N LYS A 37 18.19 -0.94 9.02
CA LYS A 37 18.20 0.25 8.15
C LYS A 37 17.54 1.45 8.81
N GLN A 38 16.48 1.26 9.59
CA GLN A 38 15.86 2.32 10.39
C GLN A 38 16.84 2.86 11.43
N ARG A 39 17.52 1.97 12.17
CA ARG A 39 18.57 2.37 13.13
C ARG A 39 19.75 3.07 12.47
N ALA A 40 20.03 2.76 11.20
CA ALA A 40 21.03 3.45 10.39
C ALA A 40 20.54 4.78 9.80
N GLY A 41 19.29 5.20 10.07
CA GLY A 41 18.73 6.48 9.62
C GLY A 41 18.24 6.48 8.17
N LEU A 42 18.07 5.31 7.53
CA LEU A 42 17.76 5.22 6.10
C LEU A 42 16.31 5.61 5.75
N CYS A 43 15.40 5.71 6.73
CA CYS A 43 14.05 6.23 6.48
C CYS A 43 14.07 7.68 5.95
N GLU A 44 15.09 8.47 6.31
CA GLU A 44 15.24 9.87 5.90
C GLU A 44 16.36 10.07 4.86
N SER A 45 16.82 8.97 4.23
CA SER A 45 17.87 9.04 3.23
C SER A 45 17.49 9.97 2.08
N THR A 46 18.43 10.81 1.66
CA THR A 46 18.29 11.64 0.44
C THR A 46 18.54 10.83 -0.83
N ASP A 47 19.16 9.66 -0.71
CA ASP A 47 19.36 8.74 -1.81
C ASP A 47 18.01 8.18 -2.28
N GLN A 48 17.74 8.30 -3.57
CA GLN A 48 16.44 7.95 -4.14
C GLN A 48 16.19 6.44 -4.10
N GLU A 49 17.20 5.61 -4.40
CA GLU A 49 17.07 4.16 -4.42
C GLU A 49 16.78 3.63 -3.01
N ILE A 50 17.52 4.13 -2.01
CA ILE A 50 17.29 3.78 -0.61
C ILE A 50 15.89 4.21 -0.18
N ARG A 51 15.47 5.43 -0.53
CA ARG A 51 14.15 5.94 -0.12
C ARG A 51 13.01 5.14 -0.76
N GLU A 52 13.14 4.75 -2.02
CA GLU A 52 12.15 3.90 -2.70
C GLU A 52 12.10 2.50 -2.11
N PHE A 53 13.26 1.91 -1.79
CA PHE A 53 13.34 0.64 -1.08
C PHE A 53 12.66 0.71 0.29
N MET A 54 12.98 1.71 1.11
CA MET A 54 12.39 1.85 2.45
C MET A 54 10.88 2.09 2.37
N LYS A 55 10.40 2.84 1.38
CA LYS A 55 8.96 3.05 1.14
C LYS A 55 8.21 1.80 0.73
N THR A 56 8.85 0.92 -0.02
CA THR A 56 8.18 -0.25 -0.60
C THR A 56 8.26 -1.45 0.35
N SER A 57 9.44 -1.70 0.91
CA SER A 57 9.73 -2.92 1.68
C SER A 57 9.83 -2.72 3.19
N CYS A 58 10.04 -1.49 3.67
CA CYS A 58 10.14 -1.16 5.10
C CYS A 58 9.12 -0.10 5.50
N SER A 59 7.97 -0.17 4.86
CA SER A 59 6.94 0.85 4.90
C SER A 59 6.32 1.02 6.28
N ALA A 60 6.16 -0.08 7.03
CA ALA A 60 5.62 -0.07 8.38
C ALA A 60 6.68 0.42 9.38
N THR A 61 7.91 -0.12 9.30
CA THR A 61 9.04 0.32 10.14
C THR A 61 9.31 1.82 10.02
N CYS A 62 9.24 2.38 8.80
CA CYS A 62 9.45 3.82 8.58
C CYS A 62 8.16 4.65 8.65
N ASN A 63 7.02 4.08 9.03
CA ASN A 63 5.71 4.74 9.09
C ASN A 63 5.31 5.46 7.80
N PHE A 64 5.68 4.91 6.64
CA PHE A 64 5.24 5.40 5.34
C PHE A 64 3.78 5.05 5.03
N CYS A 65 3.15 4.27 5.90
CA CYS A 65 1.77 3.85 5.82
C CYS A 65 1.04 3.83 7.15
N GLN A 66 -0.29 3.93 7.08
CA GLN A 66 -1.23 3.86 8.20
C GLN A 66 -2.41 2.97 7.82
#